data_AF-A0A968LHL8-F1
#
_entry.id   AF-A0A968LHL8-F1
#
_cell.length_a   1.000
_cell.length_b   1.000
_cell.length_c   1.000
_cell.angle_alpha   90.00
_cell.angle_beta   90.00
_cell.angle_gamma   90.00
#
_symmetry.space_group_name_H-M   'P 1'
#
loop_
_entity.id
_entity.type
_entity.pdbx_description
1 polymer ?
#
loop_
_entity_poly.entity_id
_entity_poly.type
_entity_poly.pdbx_seq_one_letter_code
_entity_poly.pdbx_strand_id
1 'polypeptide(L)'
;MSAALAFTGFEELAHTPDVRRFDGGVRGRYGIDRTGIHVYRMRALELRKPTLRSLGSGKFTFDPSGRDVPLFQPANRPTVDQWTRPREWQMPKALSCRLIGNAEFEWTEQMVDDLDPPLTETETVTWLKKFAGYRVPDERELGRLNEALPTPMTLDELLALAKVARVADCGQTQLYGSALSVGIDDDNAGTTALEPVSIGFANLETWNYVLNAVKQMAIDPTRGRALIALGDTPALRVIALLLHYGTPAEIGAGSYDRRFDIIANEAVNILDNDDPNPGPVTVNIPSAATVVDEIEDSKTYNPVGNGEGGDAGNLVGLVDYRLQAANLQRPYLLRVTDSEPLEWSFIAHPKNLMLEEDPRCLVLEGLWIGIEHSDPENTATSATLAIEGVWDRVIIRHCTLDPGGEMASVDGVSAGKPIPCVTLEIRDFVEELIIESSITGPIVEAATGNNPATVGKIIIRDSIVGNAAEYGIAINTQLGTVELERCTVVGHVVANRLYASDTFIAGTGQITDLQHGCFRFSTAIQGKWPHPFESHIYPSFSAIRNCFVSSRFGDPGYYQLSELCPTEIRRGAENHSEMGAFNKLFDPIKRDDLRTKIDEFMPFDLIDQLDIEN
;
A
#
# COMPACT_ATOMS: atom_id res chain seq x y z
N MET A 1 19.12 -25.35 -2.59
CA MET A 1 18.94 -24.46 -3.74
C MET A 1 17.46 -24.33 -4.11
N SER A 2 16.83 -23.23 -3.73
CA SER A 2 15.51 -22.89 -4.24
C SER A 2 15.66 -22.25 -5.61
N ALA A 3 15.00 -22.79 -6.64
CA ALA A 3 14.94 -22.15 -7.96
C ALA A 3 14.40 -20.70 -7.89
N ALA A 4 13.69 -20.35 -6.81
CA ALA A 4 13.15 -19.02 -6.57
C ALA A 4 14.19 -17.95 -6.22
N LEU A 5 15.46 -18.33 -5.97
CA LEU A 5 16.55 -17.38 -5.70
C LEU A 5 17.47 -17.15 -6.91
N ALA A 6 17.28 -17.89 -7.99
CA ALA A 6 18.07 -17.74 -9.21
C ALA A 6 17.93 -16.32 -9.76
N PHE A 7 19.05 -15.71 -10.18
CA PHE A 7 19.12 -14.35 -10.72
C PHE A 7 18.74 -13.23 -9.74
N THR A 8 18.68 -13.53 -8.44
CA THR A 8 18.51 -12.51 -7.38
C THR A 8 19.83 -12.23 -6.68
N GLY A 9 19.91 -11.12 -5.94
CA GLY A 9 21.07 -10.80 -5.10
C GLY A 9 21.39 -11.82 -4.00
N PHE A 10 20.52 -12.81 -3.77
CA PHE A 10 20.65 -13.85 -2.76
C PHE A 10 20.93 -15.24 -3.32
N GLU A 11 21.25 -15.33 -4.62
CA GLU A 11 21.63 -16.59 -5.24
C GLU A 11 22.85 -17.22 -4.55
N GLU A 12 22.78 -18.54 -4.31
CA GLU A 12 23.86 -19.30 -3.65
C GLU A 12 25.03 -19.63 -4.61
N LEU A 13 24.81 -19.53 -5.92
CA LEU A 13 25.81 -19.79 -6.97
C LEU A 13 26.65 -18.56 -7.34
N ALA A 14 26.32 -17.38 -6.82
CA ALA A 14 27.12 -16.18 -7.05
C ALA A 14 28.53 -16.34 -6.44
N HIS A 15 29.55 -15.99 -7.21
CA HIS A 15 30.95 -16.05 -6.78
C HIS A 15 31.47 -14.65 -6.45
N THR A 16 32.25 -14.52 -5.38
CA THR A 16 33.03 -13.29 -5.11
C THR A 16 34.28 -13.26 -5.99
N PRO A 17 34.73 -12.09 -6.48
CA PRO A 17 35.91 -11.99 -7.34
C PRO A 17 37.16 -12.50 -6.60
N ASP A 18 37.84 -13.50 -7.18
CA ASP A 18 39.11 -14.06 -6.66
C ASP A 18 40.29 -13.29 -7.27
N VAL A 19 40.54 -12.08 -6.76
CA VAL A 19 41.63 -11.21 -7.21
C VAL A 19 42.91 -11.56 -6.44
N ARG A 20 43.76 -12.43 -7.00
CA ARG A 20 45.09 -12.74 -6.44
C ARG A 20 46.17 -11.98 -7.18
N ARG A 21 47.19 -11.55 -6.45
CA ARG A 21 48.42 -11.01 -7.04
C ARG A 21 49.07 -12.10 -7.90
N PHE A 22 49.30 -11.81 -9.18
CA PHE A 22 49.93 -12.75 -10.11
C PHE A 22 51.38 -13.01 -9.68
N ASP A 23 51.65 -14.19 -9.10
CA ASP A 23 52.96 -14.63 -8.62
C ASP A 23 53.57 -15.76 -9.47
N GLY A 24 53.09 -15.94 -10.69
CA GLY A 24 53.69 -16.84 -11.68
C GLY A 24 53.20 -18.29 -11.66
N GLY A 25 52.09 -18.60 -10.98
CA GLY A 25 51.53 -19.96 -11.05
C GLY A 25 50.04 -20.14 -10.72
N VAL A 26 49.43 -19.26 -9.90
CA VAL A 26 48.03 -19.43 -9.48
C VAL A 26 47.14 -18.42 -10.20
N ARG A 27 46.40 -18.87 -11.22
CA ARG A 27 45.32 -18.06 -11.81
C ARG A 27 44.15 -17.99 -10.82
N GLY A 28 43.51 -16.82 -10.68
CA GLY A 28 42.25 -16.70 -9.94
C GLY A 28 41.22 -17.69 -10.49
N ARG A 29 40.41 -18.29 -9.62
CA ARG A 29 39.50 -19.38 -10.03
C ARG A 29 38.33 -18.91 -10.88
N TYR A 30 37.89 -17.67 -10.65
CA TYR A 30 36.70 -17.11 -11.29
C TYR A 30 37.08 -15.77 -11.93
N GLY A 31 37.07 -15.73 -13.27
CA GLY A 31 37.10 -14.48 -14.02
C GLY A 31 35.70 -13.91 -14.02
N ILE A 32 35.42 -12.99 -13.10
CA ILE A 32 34.15 -12.27 -13.09
C ILE A 32 34.29 -11.17 -14.14
N ASP A 33 33.51 -11.26 -15.21
CA ASP A 33 33.39 -10.27 -16.28
C ASP A 33 32.18 -9.34 -16.05
N ARG A 34 31.21 -9.77 -15.25
CA ARG A 34 30.00 -9.03 -14.93
C ARG A 34 29.73 -8.95 -13.43
N THR A 35 29.38 -7.76 -12.95
CA THR A 35 28.96 -7.54 -11.56
C THR A 35 27.50 -7.13 -11.51
N GLY A 36 26.65 -7.99 -10.92
CA GLY A 36 25.24 -7.67 -10.66
C GLY A 36 25.09 -6.78 -9.43
N ILE A 37 24.37 -5.66 -9.56
CA ILE A 37 24.11 -4.69 -8.51
C ILE A 37 22.60 -4.60 -8.33
N HIS A 38 22.10 -5.21 -7.26
CA HIS A 38 20.69 -5.25 -6.94
C HIS A 38 20.31 -4.04 -6.06
N VAL A 39 19.36 -3.22 -6.52
CA VAL A 39 18.92 -2.01 -5.82
C VAL A 39 17.46 -2.16 -5.40
N TYR A 40 17.22 -2.01 -4.11
CA TYR A 40 15.89 -2.02 -3.50
C TYR A 40 15.47 -0.57 -3.24
N ARG A 41 14.44 -0.11 -3.95
CA ARG A 41 13.97 1.30 -3.89
C ARG A 41 12.62 1.47 -3.21
N MET A 42 11.91 0.37 -3.01
CA MET A 42 10.62 0.36 -2.36
C MET A 42 10.75 0.63 -0.86
N ARG A 43 9.80 1.38 -0.32
CA ARG A 43 9.66 1.61 1.12
C ARG A 43 8.63 0.63 1.66
N ALA A 44 8.94 0.03 2.80
CA ALA A 44 7.96 -0.71 3.59
C ALA A 44 7.42 0.25 4.66
N LEU A 45 6.12 0.58 4.59
CA LEU A 45 5.46 1.40 5.59
C LEU A 45 4.70 0.51 6.57
N GLU A 46 4.90 0.76 7.86
CA GLU A 46 4.32 -0.01 8.96
C GLU A 46 2.84 0.36 9.15
N LEU A 47 2.00 -0.63 9.47
CA LEU A 47 0.64 -0.44 9.96
C LEU A 47 0.43 -1.31 11.20
N ARG A 48 -0.26 -0.74 12.19
CA ARG A 48 -0.61 -1.44 13.44
C ARG A 48 -2.11 -1.57 13.54
N LYS A 49 -2.57 -2.80 13.80
CA LYS A 49 -3.98 -3.14 13.99
C LYS A 49 -4.93 -2.59 12.90
N PRO A 50 -4.57 -2.61 11.59
CA PRO A 50 -5.55 -2.26 10.57
C PRO A 50 -6.70 -3.27 10.59
N THR A 51 -7.89 -2.82 10.22
CA THR A 51 -9.06 -3.69 10.09
C THR A 51 -8.92 -4.59 8.87
N LEU A 52 -9.00 -5.91 9.07
CA LEU A 52 -8.99 -6.87 7.98
C LEU A 52 -10.37 -6.94 7.31
N ARG A 53 -10.39 -7.13 5.99
CA ARG A 53 -11.64 -7.32 5.25
C ARG A 53 -12.01 -8.81 5.21
N SER A 54 -13.17 -9.15 5.75
CA SER A 54 -13.77 -10.48 5.61
C SER A 54 -14.33 -10.67 4.21
N LEU A 55 -14.05 -11.84 3.62
CA LEU A 55 -14.64 -12.34 2.38
C LEU A 55 -15.67 -13.47 2.64
N GLY A 56 -15.96 -13.75 3.91
CA GLY A 56 -16.81 -14.86 4.34
C GLY A 56 -16.09 -16.21 4.45
N SER A 57 -16.69 -17.17 5.15
CA SER A 57 -16.16 -18.54 5.33
C SER A 57 -14.71 -18.61 5.87
N GLY A 58 -14.37 -17.71 6.80
CA GLY A 58 -13.02 -17.66 7.40
C GLY A 58 -11.93 -17.11 6.48
N LYS A 59 -12.29 -16.53 5.33
CA LYS A 59 -11.37 -15.91 4.37
C LYS A 59 -11.27 -14.41 4.64
N PHE A 60 -10.05 -13.91 4.69
CA PHE A 60 -9.75 -12.51 4.95
C PHE A 60 -8.67 -12.00 4.01
N THR A 61 -8.65 -10.68 3.85
CA THR A 61 -7.51 -9.96 3.27
C THR A 61 -6.99 -8.95 4.28
N PHE A 62 -5.67 -8.74 4.24
CA PHE A 62 -4.98 -7.77 5.10
C PHE A 62 -5.21 -6.32 4.67
N ASP A 63 -5.53 -6.09 3.40
CA ASP A 63 -5.92 -4.78 2.92
C ASP A 63 -7.41 -4.53 3.23
N PRO A 64 -7.77 -3.38 3.84
CA PRO A 64 -9.12 -3.13 4.33
C PRO A 64 -10.16 -2.97 3.21
N SER A 65 -9.72 -2.71 1.97
CA SER A 65 -10.61 -2.64 0.81
C SER A 65 -10.98 -4.02 0.24
N GLY A 66 -10.30 -5.08 0.67
CA GLY A 66 -10.55 -6.43 0.18
C GLY A 66 -9.64 -6.89 -0.95
N ARG A 67 -8.69 -6.07 -1.41
CA ARG A 67 -7.81 -6.37 -2.56
C ARG A 67 -6.73 -7.40 -2.20
N ASP A 68 -6.25 -8.10 -3.23
CA ASP A 68 -4.96 -8.81 -3.12
C ASP A 68 -3.81 -7.80 -3.07
N VAL A 69 -3.21 -7.61 -1.91
CA VAL A 69 -2.09 -6.66 -1.72
C VAL A 69 -0.92 -7.41 -1.08
N PRO A 70 0.28 -7.41 -1.69
CA PRO A 70 1.44 -8.05 -1.10
C PRO A 70 1.82 -7.35 0.21
N LEU A 71 2.03 -8.15 1.25
CA LEU A 71 2.68 -7.70 2.47
C LEU A 71 4.17 -7.48 2.20
N PHE A 72 4.79 -6.56 2.93
CA PHE A 72 6.19 -6.19 2.76
C PHE A 72 7.04 -6.59 3.96
N GLN A 73 8.31 -6.83 3.71
CA GLN A 73 9.33 -6.88 4.76
C GLN A 73 10.05 -5.52 4.86
N PRO A 74 10.32 -5.02 6.08
CA PRO A 74 11.05 -3.78 6.27
C PRO A 74 12.54 -3.94 6.00
N ALA A 75 13.21 -2.83 5.71
CA ALA A 75 14.65 -2.80 5.65
C ALA A 75 15.22 -2.92 7.08
N ASN A 76 16.02 -3.95 7.33
CA ASN A 76 16.65 -4.18 8.65
C ASN A 76 18.13 -4.49 8.47
N ARG A 77 18.91 -3.49 8.05
CA ARG A 77 20.34 -3.63 7.82
C ARG A 77 21.14 -3.21 9.05
N PRO A 78 22.18 -3.96 9.46
CA PRO A 78 23.16 -3.50 10.44
C PRO A 78 23.79 -2.17 10.00
N THR A 79 24.24 -1.38 10.98
CA THR A 79 24.96 -0.12 10.73
C THR A 79 26.24 -0.36 9.91
N VAL A 80 26.73 0.66 9.21
CA VAL A 80 27.89 0.59 8.29
C VAL A 80 29.14 -0.04 8.92
N ASP A 81 29.32 0.13 10.24
CA ASP A 81 30.47 -0.41 10.99
C ASP A 81 30.45 -1.94 11.20
N GLN A 82 29.32 -2.61 10.90
CA GLN A 82 29.14 -4.05 11.01
C GLN A 82 28.90 -4.67 9.63
N TRP A 83 29.91 -4.60 8.75
CA TRP A 83 29.77 -5.11 7.39
C TRP A 83 29.65 -6.64 7.38
N THR A 84 28.42 -7.12 7.27
CA THR A 84 28.08 -8.53 6.97
C THR A 84 27.46 -8.63 5.60
N ARG A 85 27.54 -9.82 4.97
CA ARG A 85 26.77 -10.12 3.76
C ARG A 85 25.29 -9.83 4.06
N PRO A 86 24.62 -8.96 3.28
CA PRO A 86 23.20 -8.73 3.46
C PRO A 86 22.41 -10.01 3.28
N ARG A 87 21.37 -10.18 4.08
CA ARG A 87 20.47 -11.33 4.02
C ARG A 87 19.16 -10.95 3.36
N GLU A 88 18.47 -11.96 2.84
CA GLU A 88 17.25 -11.74 2.09
C GLU A 88 16.19 -10.98 2.90
N TRP A 89 16.01 -11.35 4.17
CA TRP A 89 15.05 -10.72 5.09
C TRP A 89 15.43 -9.31 5.56
N GLN A 90 16.60 -8.79 5.15
CA GLN A 90 17.04 -7.44 5.53
C GLN A 90 16.72 -6.39 4.46
N MET A 91 16.34 -6.80 3.25
CA MET A 91 16.04 -5.87 2.15
C MET A 91 14.55 -5.57 2.06
N PRO A 92 14.15 -4.32 1.78
CA PRO A 92 12.74 -4.00 1.63
C PRO A 92 12.20 -4.58 0.31
N LYS A 93 11.26 -5.53 0.39
CA LYS A 93 10.59 -6.14 -0.76
C LYS A 93 9.29 -6.83 -0.35
N ALA A 94 8.51 -7.31 -1.33
CA ALA A 94 7.35 -8.14 -1.08
C ALA A 94 7.74 -9.41 -0.31
N LEU A 95 6.98 -9.72 0.74
CA LEU A 95 7.17 -10.85 1.63
C LEU A 95 6.70 -12.14 0.94
N SER A 96 7.56 -13.16 0.92
CA SER A 96 7.25 -14.44 0.28
C SER A 96 6.95 -15.55 1.28
N CYS A 97 6.06 -16.49 0.92
CA CYS A 97 5.75 -17.66 1.76
C CYS A 97 7.01 -18.47 2.10
N ARG A 98 7.94 -18.61 1.15
CA ARG A 98 9.20 -19.33 1.35
C ARG A 98 10.02 -18.72 2.48
N LEU A 99 10.14 -17.39 2.50
CA LEU A 99 11.06 -16.71 3.40
C LEU A 99 10.49 -16.61 4.82
N ILE A 100 9.24 -16.14 4.98
CA ILE A 100 8.63 -16.08 6.32
C ILE A 100 8.25 -17.47 6.85
N GLY A 101 8.06 -18.45 5.97
CA GLY A 101 7.86 -19.86 6.34
C GLY A 101 9.14 -20.66 6.58
N ASN A 102 10.33 -20.07 6.34
CA ASN A 102 11.61 -20.74 6.61
C ASN A 102 11.88 -20.75 8.12
N ALA A 103 11.46 -21.83 8.77
CA ALA A 103 11.73 -22.13 10.16
C ALA A 103 12.82 -23.19 10.24
N GLU A 104 13.99 -22.83 10.76
CA GLU A 104 15.09 -23.77 10.97
C GLU A 104 15.20 -24.08 12.46
N PHE A 105 15.60 -25.31 12.78
CA PHE A 105 15.64 -25.80 14.17
C PHE A 105 17.02 -26.34 14.52
N GLU A 106 17.51 -25.98 15.69
CA GLU A 106 18.74 -26.48 16.29
C GLU A 106 18.58 -26.44 17.81
N TRP A 107 18.89 -27.54 18.49
CA TRP A 107 18.75 -27.62 19.94
C TRP A 107 20.04 -28.09 20.61
N THR A 108 20.16 -27.75 21.89
CA THR A 108 21.22 -28.25 22.79
C THR A 108 20.66 -29.35 23.69
N GLU A 109 21.54 -30.12 24.33
CA GLU A 109 21.08 -31.10 25.33
C GLU A 109 20.33 -30.43 26.49
N GLN A 110 20.77 -29.23 26.90
CA GLN A 110 20.13 -28.45 27.96
C GLN A 110 18.70 -28.03 27.58
N MET A 111 18.49 -27.59 26.33
CA MET A 111 17.16 -27.23 25.85
C MET A 111 16.19 -28.42 25.90
N VAL A 112 16.67 -29.64 25.64
CA VAL A 112 15.85 -30.86 25.72
C VAL A 112 15.50 -31.18 27.17
N ASP A 113 16.44 -31.00 28.10
CA ASP A 113 16.22 -31.23 29.53
C ASP A 113 15.24 -30.21 30.14
N ASP A 114 15.23 -28.98 29.62
CA ASP A 114 14.41 -27.87 30.11
C ASP A 114 13.05 -27.73 29.37
N LEU A 115 12.66 -28.70 28.53
CA LEU A 115 11.39 -28.66 27.80
C LEU A 115 10.18 -28.61 28.74
N ASP A 116 9.17 -27.82 28.37
CA ASP A 116 7.87 -27.74 29.04
C ASP A 116 6.75 -27.87 27.99
N PRO A 117 5.96 -28.97 28.00
CA PRO A 117 6.02 -30.08 28.95
C PRO A 117 7.32 -30.92 28.82
N PRO A 118 7.79 -31.52 29.93
CA PRO A 118 8.98 -32.37 29.90
C PRO A 118 8.71 -33.68 29.16
N LEU A 119 9.70 -34.14 28.40
CA LEU A 119 9.63 -35.41 27.69
C LEU A 119 9.63 -36.58 28.69
N THR A 120 8.59 -37.40 28.63
CA THR A 120 8.42 -38.53 29.57
C THR A 120 9.20 -39.79 29.15
N GLU A 121 9.47 -39.94 27.86
CA GLU A 121 10.12 -41.13 27.28
C GLU A 121 11.64 -41.00 27.22
N THR A 122 12.34 -41.85 27.99
CA THR A 122 13.82 -41.79 28.12
C THR A 122 14.55 -42.10 26.81
N GLU A 123 13.98 -42.98 25.97
CA GLU A 123 14.56 -43.30 24.66
C GLU A 123 14.51 -42.10 23.70
N THR A 124 13.40 -41.35 23.70
CA THR A 124 13.22 -40.13 22.91
C THR A 124 14.20 -39.04 23.34
N VAL A 125 14.36 -38.81 24.66
CA VAL A 125 15.35 -37.87 25.19
C VAL A 125 16.77 -38.23 24.74
N THR A 126 17.14 -39.52 24.87
CA THR A 126 18.47 -40.00 24.48
C THR A 126 18.72 -39.80 22.99
N TRP A 127 17.71 -40.05 22.16
CA TRP A 127 17.80 -39.85 20.72
C TRP A 127 17.97 -38.37 20.37
N LEU A 128 17.15 -37.48 20.95
CA LEU A 128 17.22 -36.04 20.68
C LEU A 128 18.58 -35.45 21.09
N LYS A 129 19.13 -35.87 22.23
CA LYS A 129 20.47 -35.45 22.67
C LYS A 129 21.57 -35.86 21.68
N LYS A 130 21.44 -37.01 21.01
CA LYS A 130 22.39 -37.44 19.97
C LYS A 130 22.41 -36.50 18.75
N PHE A 131 21.29 -35.83 18.48
CA PHE A 131 21.15 -34.85 17.40
C PHE A 131 21.34 -33.41 17.89
N ALA A 132 21.79 -33.19 19.13
CA ALA A 132 22.10 -31.84 19.61
C ALA A 132 23.15 -31.17 18.70
N GLY A 133 22.89 -29.92 18.30
CA GLY A 133 23.71 -29.17 17.34
C GLY A 133 23.52 -29.56 15.87
N TYR A 134 22.64 -30.52 15.56
CA TYR A 134 22.22 -30.77 14.18
C TYR A 134 21.16 -29.76 13.76
N ARG A 135 21.40 -29.10 12.61
CA ARG A 135 20.48 -28.09 12.06
C ARG A 135 19.47 -28.74 11.14
N VAL A 136 18.21 -28.68 11.55
CA VAL A 136 17.04 -29.15 10.80
C VAL A 136 16.54 -28.01 9.91
N PRO A 137 16.42 -28.21 8.59
CA PRO A 137 16.19 -27.11 7.64
C PRO A 137 14.76 -26.58 7.57
N ASP A 138 13.76 -27.37 7.95
CA ASP A 138 12.35 -26.98 7.89
C ASP A 138 11.45 -27.82 8.82
N GLU A 139 10.20 -27.37 9.01
CA GLU A 139 9.19 -28.06 9.82
C GLU A 139 8.87 -29.48 9.31
N ARG A 140 9.00 -29.71 7.99
CA ARG A 140 8.70 -31.03 7.40
C ARG A 140 9.76 -32.05 7.79
N GLU A 141 11.03 -31.66 7.78
CA GLU A 141 12.11 -32.52 8.22
C GLU A 141 12.07 -32.73 9.73
N LEU A 142 11.69 -31.71 10.52
CA LEU A 142 11.44 -31.88 11.96
C LEU A 142 10.33 -32.91 12.21
N GLY A 143 9.23 -32.84 11.45
CA GLY A 143 8.14 -33.82 11.51
C GLY A 143 8.61 -35.24 11.15
N ARG A 144 9.44 -35.40 10.11
CA ARG A 144 10.03 -36.70 9.75
C ARG A 144 10.95 -37.25 10.82
N LEU A 145 11.76 -36.39 11.45
CA LEU A 145 12.61 -36.80 12.57
C LEU A 145 11.74 -37.28 13.75
N ASN A 146 10.61 -36.62 14.01
CA ASN A 146 9.65 -37.05 15.03
C ASN A 146 9.01 -38.42 14.69
N GLU A 147 8.63 -38.63 13.43
CA GLU A 147 8.09 -39.92 12.96
C GLU A 147 9.12 -41.06 13.01
N ALA A 148 10.41 -40.73 12.93
CA ALA A 148 11.51 -41.69 13.00
C ALA A 148 11.94 -42.04 14.44
N LEU A 149 11.40 -41.35 15.45
CA LEU A 149 11.66 -41.68 16.85
C LEU A 149 11.09 -43.06 17.22
N PRO A 150 11.71 -43.79 18.17
CA PRO A 150 11.15 -45.03 18.71
C PRO A 150 9.73 -44.83 19.25
N THR A 151 9.52 -43.72 19.96
CA THR A 151 8.21 -43.22 20.39
C THR A 151 8.08 -41.77 19.94
N PRO A 152 7.22 -41.46 18.95
CA PRO A 152 6.99 -40.10 18.50
C PRO A 152 6.50 -39.20 19.64
N MET A 153 6.97 -37.96 19.67
CA MET A 153 6.48 -36.95 20.61
C MET A 153 5.00 -36.69 20.39
N THR A 154 4.30 -36.39 21.46
CA THR A 154 2.97 -35.80 21.41
C THR A 154 3.01 -34.45 20.69
N LEU A 155 1.84 -33.95 20.28
CA LEU A 155 1.77 -32.66 19.61
C LEU A 155 2.32 -31.54 20.49
N ASP A 156 1.96 -31.51 21.77
CA ASP A 156 2.39 -30.46 22.70
C ASP A 156 3.91 -30.49 22.94
N GLU A 157 4.50 -31.68 23.06
CA GLU A 157 5.96 -31.85 23.18
C GLU A 157 6.69 -31.40 21.90
N LEU A 158 6.18 -31.75 20.72
CA LEU A 158 6.76 -31.33 19.45
C LEU A 158 6.68 -29.80 19.26
N LEU A 159 5.58 -29.18 19.66
CA LEU A 159 5.40 -27.73 19.61
C LEU A 159 6.32 -27.01 20.60
N ALA A 160 6.49 -27.55 21.81
CA ALA A 160 7.44 -27.04 22.78
C ALA A 160 8.88 -27.09 22.23
N LEU A 161 9.29 -28.22 21.65
CA LEU A 161 10.60 -28.34 21.00
C LEU A 161 10.75 -27.36 19.83
N ALA A 162 9.79 -27.31 18.92
CA ALA A 162 9.81 -26.40 17.78
C ALA A 162 9.92 -24.92 18.21
N LYS A 163 9.31 -24.57 19.34
CA LYS A 163 9.39 -23.21 19.90
C LYS A 163 10.79 -22.88 20.42
N VAL A 164 11.38 -23.74 21.25
CA VAL A 164 12.69 -23.44 21.89
C VAL A 164 13.88 -23.69 20.96
N ALA A 165 13.75 -24.62 20.01
CA ALA A 165 14.80 -24.98 19.08
C ALA A 165 14.86 -24.07 17.85
N ARG A 166 13.92 -23.13 17.69
CA ARG A 166 13.89 -22.28 16.49
C ARG A 166 15.14 -21.40 16.44
N VAL A 167 15.87 -21.50 15.33
CA VAL A 167 17.10 -20.74 15.11
C VAL A 167 16.76 -19.25 15.03
N ALA A 168 17.50 -18.42 15.77
CA ALA A 168 17.31 -16.97 15.76
C ALA A 168 17.51 -16.38 14.35
N ASP A 169 18.37 -17.01 13.58
CA ASP A 169 18.92 -16.54 12.32
C ASP A 169 18.32 -17.25 11.10
N CYS A 170 16.98 -17.36 11.09
CA CYS A 170 16.20 -17.88 9.97
C CYS A 170 15.09 -16.90 9.58
N GLY A 171 14.53 -17.07 8.38
CA GLY A 171 13.56 -16.12 7.82
C GLY A 171 12.32 -15.94 8.70
N GLN A 172 11.77 -17.02 9.27
CA GLN A 172 10.59 -16.95 10.13
C GLN A 172 10.84 -16.12 11.40
N THR A 173 11.94 -16.37 12.12
CA THR A 173 12.27 -15.63 13.36
C THR A 173 12.60 -14.17 13.08
N GLN A 174 13.23 -13.87 11.95
CA GLN A 174 13.65 -12.51 11.60
C GLN A 174 12.51 -11.65 11.07
N LEU A 175 11.46 -12.26 10.51
CA LEU A 175 10.34 -11.55 9.85
C LEU A 175 9.03 -11.60 10.64
N TYR A 176 8.72 -12.69 11.35
CA TYR A 176 7.52 -12.72 12.18
C TYR A 176 7.76 -11.90 13.46
N GLY A 177 6.88 -10.93 13.73
CA GLY A 177 7.04 -9.93 14.79
C GLY A 177 7.70 -8.62 14.34
N SER A 178 8.43 -8.61 13.22
CA SER A 178 9.08 -7.41 12.66
C SER A 178 8.46 -6.94 11.34
N ALA A 179 8.09 -7.86 10.45
CA ALA A 179 7.41 -7.58 9.19
C ALA A 179 5.90 -7.82 9.30
N LEU A 180 5.51 -8.92 9.94
CA LEU A 180 4.13 -9.37 10.11
C LEU A 180 3.96 -10.00 11.50
N SER A 181 2.90 -9.63 12.21
CA SER A 181 2.41 -10.39 13.35
C SER A 181 0.89 -10.34 13.39
N VAL A 182 0.29 -11.45 13.80
CA VAL A 182 -1.17 -11.59 13.83
C VAL A 182 -1.62 -12.11 15.19
N GLY A 183 -2.86 -11.81 15.53
CA GLY A 183 -3.53 -12.32 16.70
C GLY A 183 -4.96 -12.70 16.40
N ILE A 184 -5.56 -13.39 17.36
CA ILE A 184 -7.00 -13.64 17.41
C ILE A 184 -7.54 -12.82 18.55
N ASP A 185 -8.55 -12.01 18.26
CA ASP A 185 -9.35 -11.32 19.26
C ASP A 185 -10.57 -12.16 19.57
N ASP A 186 -10.73 -12.48 20.84
CA ASP A 186 -11.99 -12.97 21.37
C ASP A 186 -12.63 -11.78 22.09
N ASP A 187 -13.79 -11.33 21.62
CA ASP A 187 -14.55 -10.19 22.15
C ASP A 187 -14.68 -10.22 23.70
N ASN A 188 -14.49 -11.37 24.37
CA ASN A 188 -14.52 -11.50 25.83
C ASN A 188 -13.15 -11.69 26.53
N ALA A 189 -12.13 -12.19 25.83
CA ALA A 189 -10.82 -12.54 26.41
C ALA A 189 -9.69 -11.60 25.96
N GLY A 190 -9.97 -10.71 25.01
CA GLY A 190 -9.02 -9.79 24.41
C GLY A 190 -8.14 -10.46 23.34
N THR A 191 -7.14 -9.70 22.89
CA THR A 191 -6.30 -10.11 21.77
C THR A 191 -5.16 -11.03 22.20
N THR A 192 -5.15 -12.24 21.66
CA THR A 192 -4.07 -13.22 21.83
C THR A 192 -3.19 -13.26 20.58
N ALA A 193 -1.91 -12.93 20.72
CA ALA A 193 -0.95 -13.06 19.63
C ALA A 193 -0.75 -14.53 19.24
N LEU A 194 -0.76 -14.82 17.94
CA LEU A 194 -0.49 -16.16 17.44
C LEU A 194 1.02 -16.39 17.34
N GLU A 195 1.43 -17.60 17.67
CA GLU A 195 2.81 -18.04 17.48
C GLU A 195 3.01 -18.51 16.03
N PRO A 196 4.20 -18.33 15.42
CA PRO A 196 4.45 -18.75 14.04
C PRO A 196 4.15 -20.23 13.79
N VAL A 197 4.30 -21.07 14.82
CA VAL A 197 4.07 -22.52 14.71
C VAL A 197 2.60 -22.85 14.43
N SER A 198 1.65 -22.02 14.86
CA SER A 198 0.22 -22.20 14.59
C SER A 198 -0.23 -21.63 13.24
N ILE A 199 0.71 -21.12 12.44
CA ILE A 199 0.46 -20.46 11.16
C ILE A 199 1.12 -21.25 10.03
N GLY A 200 0.35 -21.52 8.97
CA GLY A 200 0.83 -22.08 7.71
C GLY A 200 1.08 -20.97 6.70
N PHE A 201 2.33 -20.76 6.27
CA PHE A 201 2.61 -19.83 5.18
C PHE A 201 2.53 -20.55 3.84
N ALA A 202 1.51 -20.22 3.03
CA ALA A 202 1.17 -20.98 1.83
C ALA A 202 0.53 -20.10 0.76
N ASN A 203 0.47 -20.60 -0.47
CA ASN A 203 -0.28 -19.95 -1.55
C ASN A 203 -1.79 -20.13 -1.31
N LEU A 204 -2.52 -19.02 -1.20
CA LEU A 204 -3.98 -19.00 -0.98
C LEU A 204 -4.76 -18.48 -2.20
N GLU A 205 -4.16 -18.52 -3.39
CA GLU A 205 -4.81 -18.16 -4.66
C GLU A 205 -6.15 -18.85 -4.85
N THR A 206 -6.22 -20.15 -4.56
CA THR A 206 -7.42 -20.98 -4.73
C THR A 206 -8.06 -21.41 -3.41
N TRP A 207 -7.63 -20.87 -2.28
CA TRP A 207 -8.16 -21.21 -0.93
C TRP A 207 -8.15 -22.70 -0.56
N ASN A 208 -7.33 -23.53 -1.23
CA ASN A 208 -7.30 -24.99 -1.04
C ASN A 208 -6.44 -25.46 0.16
N TYR A 209 -5.98 -24.53 1.00
CA TYR A 209 -5.19 -24.90 2.16
C TYR A 209 -6.07 -25.56 3.23
N VAL A 210 -5.65 -26.72 3.71
CA VAL A 210 -6.36 -27.46 4.75
C VAL A 210 -5.74 -27.15 6.11
N LEU A 211 -6.49 -26.43 6.93
CA LEU A 211 -6.14 -26.17 8.33
C LEU A 211 -6.23 -27.45 9.16
N ASN A 212 -5.51 -27.49 10.27
CA ASN A 212 -5.50 -28.63 11.18
C ASN A 212 -5.36 -28.17 12.64
N ALA A 213 -5.32 -29.11 13.58
CA ALA A 213 -5.24 -28.81 15.01
C ALA A 213 -4.02 -27.94 15.39
N VAL A 214 -2.94 -28.01 14.59
CA VAL A 214 -1.72 -27.21 14.77
C VAL A 214 -1.82 -25.88 14.01
N LYS A 215 -2.04 -25.98 12.69
CA LYS A 215 -2.12 -24.84 11.78
C LYS A 215 -3.55 -24.31 11.79
N GLN A 216 -3.84 -23.48 12.78
CA GLN A 216 -5.14 -22.85 13.01
C GLN A 216 -5.40 -21.69 12.02
N MET A 217 -4.34 -21.15 11.42
CA MET A 217 -4.40 -20.11 10.39
C MET A 217 -3.44 -20.43 9.25
N ALA A 218 -3.79 -20.01 8.04
CA ALA A 218 -2.90 -19.95 6.90
C ALA A 218 -2.81 -18.52 6.37
N ILE A 219 -1.63 -18.09 5.95
CA ILE A 219 -1.36 -16.75 5.41
C ILE A 219 -0.61 -16.87 4.09
N ASP A 220 -1.10 -16.13 3.08
CA ASP A 220 -0.39 -15.85 1.84
C ASP A 220 0.07 -14.39 1.86
N PRO A 221 1.33 -14.10 2.26
CA PRO A 221 1.84 -12.74 2.28
C PRO A 221 2.01 -12.15 0.87
N THR A 222 2.11 -12.97 -0.19
CA THR A 222 2.30 -12.46 -1.56
C THR A 222 1.02 -11.84 -2.12
N ARG A 223 -0.14 -12.30 -1.64
CA ARG A 223 -1.46 -11.75 -1.99
C ARG A 223 -2.13 -10.99 -0.84
N GLY A 224 -1.57 -11.05 0.37
CA GLY A 224 -2.21 -10.47 1.56
C GLY A 224 -3.51 -11.17 1.92
N ARG A 225 -3.58 -12.50 1.78
CA ARG A 225 -4.75 -13.31 2.16
C ARG A 225 -4.50 -14.07 3.46
N ALA A 226 -5.57 -14.31 4.22
CA ALA A 226 -5.56 -15.18 5.38
C ALA A 226 -6.78 -16.11 5.39
N LEU A 227 -6.58 -17.36 5.81
CA LEU A 227 -7.61 -18.35 6.06
C LEU A 227 -7.53 -18.76 7.52
N ILE A 228 -8.62 -18.66 8.27
CA ILE A 228 -8.70 -19.07 9.67
C ILE A 228 -9.75 -20.16 9.85
N ALA A 229 -9.47 -21.11 10.75
CA ALA A 229 -10.42 -22.10 11.18
C ALA A 229 -11.40 -21.42 12.14
N LEU A 230 -12.44 -20.80 11.59
CA LEU A 230 -13.56 -20.40 12.41
C LEU A 230 -14.22 -21.69 12.92
N GLY A 231 -14.14 -21.94 14.23
CA GLY A 231 -15.23 -22.66 14.88
C GLY A 231 -16.52 -21.86 14.65
N ASP A 232 -17.69 -22.47 14.81
CA ASP A 232 -19.01 -21.84 14.57
C ASP A 232 -19.33 -20.58 15.40
N THR A 233 -18.35 -19.99 16.10
CA THR A 233 -18.44 -18.78 16.91
C THR A 233 -18.07 -17.53 16.09
N PRO A 234 -19.03 -16.63 15.81
CA PRO A 234 -18.80 -15.36 15.11
C PRO A 234 -18.00 -14.31 15.91
N ALA A 235 -17.56 -14.62 17.13
CA ALA A 235 -16.86 -13.71 18.04
C ALA A 235 -15.33 -13.68 17.86
N LEU A 236 -14.74 -14.62 17.10
CA LEU A 236 -13.29 -14.64 16.86
C LEU A 236 -12.93 -13.76 15.66
N ARG A 237 -12.14 -12.72 15.89
CA ARG A 237 -11.68 -11.79 14.85
C ARG A 237 -10.18 -11.93 14.64
N VAL A 238 -9.75 -11.88 13.38
CA VAL A 238 -8.32 -11.86 13.06
C VAL A 238 -7.83 -10.42 13.14
N ILE A 239 -6.74 -10.20 13.86
CA ILE A 239 -6.07 -8.90 13.96
C ILE A 239 -4.68 -9.00 13.37
N ALA A 240 -4.31 -8.07 12.49
CA ALA A 240 -2.92 -7.82 12.18
C ALA A 240 -2.30 -6.90 13.24
N LEU A 241 -1.62 -7.47 14.23
CA LEU A 241 -0.93 -6.69 15.26
C LEU A 241 0.12 -5.75 14.64
N LEU A 242 0.78 -6.22 13.58
CA LEU A 242 1.75 -5.50 12.79
C LEU A 242 1.71 -6.03 11.35
N LEU A 243 1.72 -5.14 10.36
CA LEU A 243 2.05 -5.49 8.99
C LEU A 243 2.79 -4.35 8.30
N HIS A 244 3.37 -4.62 7.13
CA HIS A 244 3.90 -3.57 6.26
C HIS A 244 3.32 -3.70 4.86
N TYR A 245 3.20 -2.57 4.16
CA TYR A 245 2.89 -2.52 2.74
C TYR A 245 3.96 -1.72 1.98
N GLY A 246 4.10 -2.01 0.68
CA GLY A 246 5.10 -1.39 -0.18
C GLY A 246 4.60 -0.14 -0.88
N THR A 247 5.42 0.92 -0.93
CA THR A 247 5.19 2.10 -1.79
C THR A 247 6.52 2.73 -2.20
N PRO A 248 6.63 3.32 -3.41
CA PRO A 248 7.82 4.06 -3.82
C PRO A 248 7.90 5.46 -3.17
N ALA A 249 6.78 6.06 -2.79
CA ALA A 249 6.73 7.45 -2.30
C ALA A 249 5.59 7.73 -1.31
N GLU A 250 5.67 8.91 -0.73
CA GLU A 250 4.69 9.50 0.18
C GLU A 250 3.60 10.18 -0.67
N ILE A 251 2.65 9.38 -1.16
CA ILE A 251 1.49 9.80 -1.96
C ILE A 251 0.28 8.96 -1.52
N GLY A 252 -0.89 9.59 -1.46
CA GLY A 252 -2.13 8.97 -1.00
C GLY A 252 -2.18 8.80 0.51
N ALA A 253 -3.26 8.20 1.01
CA ALA A 253 -3.42 7.85 2.41
C ALA A 253 -2.40 6.77 2.79
N GLY A 254 -1.31 7.16 3.48
CA GLY A 254 -0.29 6.24 3.92
C GLY A 254 0.26 6.57 5.30
N SER A 255 0.90 5.57 5.94
CA SER A 255 1.48 5.65 7.28
C SER A 255 2.88 6.27 7.31
N TYR A 256 3.11 7.27 6.46
CA TYR A 256 4.34 8.05 6.44
C TYR A 256 4.20 9.34 7.25
N ASP A 257 5.32 10.00 7.52
CA ASP A 257 5.37 11.16 8.39
C ASP A 257 4.80 12.40 7.72
N ARG A 258 3.70 12.91 8.27
CA ARG A 258 2.98 14.13 7.85
C ARG A 258 2.84 15.15 8.99
N ARG A 259 3.73 15.11 9.99
CA ARG A 259 3.65 15.96 11.19
C ARG A 259 3.57 17.47 10.92
N PHE A 260 4.00 17.92 9.75
CA PHE A 260 4.00 19.33 9.36
C PHE A 260 2.68 19.79 8.73
N ASP A 261 1.82 18.85 8.31
CA ASP A 261 0.56 19.14 7.62
C ASP A 261 -0.68 18.96 8.53
N ILE A 262 -0.52 18.23 9.64
CA ILE A 262 -1.57 18.01 10.64
C ILE A 262 -1.57 19.07 11.75
N ILE A 263 -2.73 19.29 12.36
CA ILE A 263 -2.89 20.15 13.54
C ILE A 263 -2.81 19.27 14.79
N ALA A 264 -1.89 19.54 15.73
CA ALA A 264 -1.66 18.72 16.92
C ALA A 264 -1.86 19.49 18.24
N ASN A 265 -2.78 20.45 18.28
CA ASN A 265 -3.01 21.32 19.45
C ASN A 265 -4.22 20.87 20.28
N GLU A 266 -4.50 21.56 21.40
CA GLU A 266 -5.58 21.20 22.36
C GLU A 266 -7.01 21.30 21.78
N ALA A 267 -7.20 21.78 20.55
CA ALA A 267 -8.51 21.95 19.92
C ALA A 267 -8.90 20.80 18.97
N VAL A 268 -8.15 19.69 19.00
CA VAL A 268 -8.44 18.49 18.20
C VAL A 268 -9.41 17.59 18.95
N ASN A 269 -10.53 17.25 18.30
CA ASN A 269 -11.48 16.27 18.78
C ASN A 269 -11.11 14.89 18.24
N ILE A 270 -10.75 13.97 19.13
CA ILE A 270 -10.39 12.60 18.73
C ILE A 270 -11.68 11.82 18.44
N LEU A 271 -11.80 11.36 17.20
CA LEU A 271 -12.83 10.43 16.76
C LEU A 271 -12.39 9.00 17.05
N ASP A 272 -12.16 8.70 18.32
CA ASP A 272 -12.02 7.34 18.80
C ASP A 272 -13.24 6.99 19.65
N ASN A 273 -13.79 5.80 19.41
CA ASN A 273 -14.91 5.29 20.18
C ASN A 273 -14.42 4.55 21.45
N ASP A 274 -13.14 4.72 21.84
CA ASP A 274 -12.42 3.95 22.86
C ASP A 274 -12.63 2.42 22.68
N ASP A 275 -12.88 1.98 21.44
CA ASP A 275 -13.38 0.63 21.17
C ASP A 275 -12.19 -0.33 20.98
N PRO A 276 -12.02 -1.36 21.85
CA PRO A 276 -11.01 -2.39 21.66
C PRO A 276 -11.23 -3.19 20.36
N ASN A 277 -12.41 -3.07 19.74
CA ASN A 277 -12.77 -3.70 18.49
C ASN A 277 -11.75 -3.40 17.37
N PRO A 278 -11.27 -4.43 16.66
CA PRO A 278 -10.37 -4.27 15.50
C PRO A 278 -11.03 -3.64 14.26
N GLY A 279 -12.31 -3.26 14.35
CA GLY A 279 -13.13 -2.66 13.32
C GLY A 279 -13.86 -3.68 12.42
N PRO A 280 -14.74 -3.23 11.51
CA PRO A 280 -15.05 -1.83 11.25
C PRO A 280 -15.74 -1.13 12.44
N VAL A 281 -15.38 0.14 12.70
CA VAL A 281 -15.90 0.94 13.81
C VAL A 281 -16.92 1.94 13.28
N THR A 282 -18.13 1.94 13.81
CA THR A 282 -19.11 2.99 13.49
C THR A 282 -18.68 4.28 14.16
N VAL A 283 -18.55 5.36 13.38
CA VAL A 283 -18.17 6.68 13.91
C VAL A 283 -19.16 7.75 13.50
N ASN A 284 -19.60 8.55 14.46
CA ASN A 284 -20.32 9.77 14.16
C ASN A 284 -19.30 10.87 13.90
N ILE A 285 -19.31 11.42 12.69
CA ILE A 285 -18.46 12.57 12.33
C ILE A 285 -19.29 13.83 12.60
N PRO A 286 -18.97 14.63 13.63
CA PRO A 286 -19.71 15.84 13.98
C PRO A 286 -19.85 16.79 12.79
N SER A 287 -21.06 17.31 12.59
CA SER A 287 -21.31 18.34 11.58
C SER A 287 -21.08 19.76 12.12
N ALA A 288 -20.11 19.93 13.03
CA ALA A 288 -19.88 21.20 13.71
C ALA A 288 -19.37 22.26 12.73
N ALA A 289 -19.86 23.49 12.86
CA ALA A 289 -19.49 24.60 11.99
C ALA A 289 -17.97 24.84 11.96
N THR A 290 -17.26 24.66 13.08
CA THR A 290 -15.80 24.79 13.15
C THR A 290 -15.23 23.74 14.09
N VAL A 291 -14.52 22.75 13.56
CA VAL A 291 -13.87 21.69 14.35
C VAL A 291 -12.72 21.04 13.57
N VAL A 292 -11.71 20.57 14.31
CA VAL A 292 -10.68 19.65 13.81
C VAL A 292 -10.97 18.28 14.41
N ASP A 293 -11.42 17.36 13.58
CA ASP A 293 -11.66 15.97 13.95
C ASP A 293 -10.47 15.11 13.52
N GLU A 294 -9.94 14.28 14.42
CA GLU A 294 -8.80 13.41 14.16
C GLU A 294 -9.13 11.94 14.42
N ILE A 295 -8.75 11.07 13.49
CA ILE A 295 -8.76 9.62 13.67
C ILE A 295 -7.37 9.15 14.06
N GLU A 296 -7.24 8.49 15.22
CA GLU A 296 -5.94 8.21 15.85
C GLU A 296 -5.28 6.88 15.44
N ASP A 297 -6.00 6.01 14.74
CA ASP A 297 -5.52 4.69 14.34
C ASP A 297 -5.74 4.39 12.84
N SER A 298 -5.40 3.17 12.43
CA SER A 298 -5.50 2.70 11.04
C SER A 298 -6.67 1.71 10.82
N LYS A 299 -7.70 1.75 11.66
CA LYS A 299 -8.91 0.92 11.50
C LYS A 299 -9.75 1.40 10.31
N THR A 300 -10.68 0.55 9.91
CA THR A 300 -11.79 0.92 9.03
C THR A 300 -12.89 1.54 9.88
N TYR A 301 -13.33 2.73 9.48
CA TYR A 301 -14.40 3.46 10.11
C TYR A 301 -15.59 3.57 9.17
N ASN A 302 -16.77 3.28 9.68
CA ASN A 302 -18.04 3.43 8.98
C ASN A 302 -18.68 4.75 9.42
N PRO A 303 -18.49 5.85 8.65
CA PRO A 303 -19.05 7.14 9.01
C PRO A 303 -20.58 7.07 8.93
N VAL A 304 -21.22 7.47 10.03
CA VAL A 304 -22.65 7.79 10.09
C VAL A 304 -22.77 9.31 10.19
N GLY A 305 -23.37 9.93 9.17
CA GLY A 305 -23.61 11.36 9.18
C GLY A 305 -24.78 11.75 10.08
N ASN A 306 -24.90 13.06 10.34
CA ASN A 306 -25.92 13.63 11.21
C ASN A 306 -27.15 14.18 10.46
N GLY A 307 -27.27 13.94 9.15
CA GLY A 307 -28.43 14.37 8.36
C GLY A 307 -29.74 13.76 8.89
N GLU A 308 -30.78 14.59 9.01
CA GLU A 308 -32.13 14.13 9.37
C GLU A 308 -32.90 13.68 8.10
N GLY A 309 -33.61 12.55 8.17
CA GLY A 309 -34.46 12.08 7.07
C GLY A 309 -33.68 11.52 5.87
N GLY A 310 -34.02 11.91 4.65
CA GLY A 310 -33.42 11.42 3.40
C GLY A 310 -31.93 11.76 3.18
N ASP A 311 -31.35 12.57 4.07
CA ASP A 311 -29.94 12.99 4.07
C ASP A 311 -29.08 12.19 5.08
N ALA A 312 -29.64 11.11 5.65
CA ALA A 312 -28.99 10.28 6.67
C ALA A 312 -27.64 9.72 6.18
N GLY A 313 -26.53 10.28 6.67
CA GLY A 313 -25.18 9.90 6.23
C GLY A 313 -24.29 11.03 5.76
N ASN A 314 -24.86 12.14 5.32
CA ASN A 314 -24.12 13.29 4.81
C ASN A 314 -23.61 14.20 5.94
N LEU A 315 -22.54 14.95 5.65
CA LEU A 315 -22.01 15.97 6.54
C LEU A 315 -22.53 17.33 6.10
N VAL A 316 -23.32 18.00 6.95
CA VAL A 316 -24.11 19.17 6.57
C VAL A 316 -23.81 20.38 7.45
N GLY A 317 -23.83 21.59 6.88
CA GLY A 317 -23.65 22.81 7.66
C GLY A 317 -22.20 23.09 8.06
N LEU A 318 -21.24 22.66 7.23
CA LEU A 318 -19.80 22.85 7.46
C LEU A 318 -19.38 24.30 7.19
N VAL A 319 -18.56 24.92 8.07
CA VAL A 319 -18.00 26.26 7.84
C VAL A 319 -16.48 26.20 7.67
N ASP A 320 -15.73 25.89 8.73
CA ASP A 320 -14.27 25.70 8.70
C ASP A 320 -13.96 24.35 9.34
N TYR A 321 -14.03 23.32 8.50
CA TYR A 321 -14.04 21.93 8.94
C TYR A 321 -12.79 21.19 8.47
N ARG A 322 -12.13 20.50 9.40
CA ARG A 322 -11.00 19.62 9.09
C ARG A 322 -11.27 18.22 9.63
N LEU A 323 -11.14 17.24 8.75
CA LEU A 323 -11.03 15.83 9.13
C LEU A 323 -9.63 15.36 8.78
N GLN A 324 -8.89 14.92 9.79
CA GLN A 324 -7.51 14.48 9.64
C GLN A 324 -7.29 13.09 10.22
N ALA A 325 -6.26 12.42 9.74
CA ALA A 325 -5.72 11.23 10.37
C ALA A 325 -4.44 11.57 11.13
N ALA A 326 -4.28 10.99 12.32
CA ALA A 326 -3.09 11.16 13.14
C ALA A 326 -1.82 10.75 12.39
N ASN A 327 -0.67 11.29 12.80
CA ASN A 327 0.59 11.03 12.10
C ASN A 327 0.90 9.52 12.04
N LEU A 328 1.48 9.07 10.93
CA LEU A 328 1.81 7.65 10.68
C LEU A 328 0.60 6.70 10.64
N GLN A 329 -0.63 7.22 10.55
CA GLN A 329 -1.84 6.39 10.46
C GLN A 329 -2.45 6.40 9.05
N ARG A 330 -3.22 5.37 8.74
CA ARG A 330 -3.95 5.21 7.48
C ARG A 330 -5.37 4.69 7.76
N PRO A 331 -6.26 5.51 8.34
CA PRO A 331 -7.64 5.10 8.53
C PRO A 331 -8.37 4.99 7.19
N TYR A 332 -9.27 4.01 7.11
CA TYR A 332 -10.14 3.81 5.96
C TYR A 332 -11.58 4.19 6.31
N LEU A 333 -12.05 5.32 5.80
CA LEU A 333 -13.44 5.76 5.90
C LEU A 333 -14.26 5.07 4.82
N LEU A 334 -15.03 4.05 5.20
CA LEU A 334 -15.88 3.28 4.31
C LEU A 334 -17.34 3.62 4.54
N ARG A 335 -17.89 4.51 3.71
CA ARG A 335 -19.32 4.84 3.76
C ARG A 335 -20.12 3.67 3.20
N VAL A 336 -20.88 2.99 4.06
CA VAL A 336 -21.82 1.95 3.65
C VAL A 336 -23.23 2.56 3.52
N THR A 337 -23.87 2.39 2.37
CA THR A 337 -25.21 2.94 2.08
C THR A 337 -26.09 1.91 1.39
N ASP A 338 -27.41 2.01 1.54
CA ASP A 338 -28.42 1.24 0.82
C ASP A 338 -29.03 2.01 -0.37
N SER A 339 -28.55 3.25 -0.58
CA SER A 339 -29.03 4.15 -1.62
C SER A 339 -28.23 4.01 -2.91
N GLU A 340 -28.91 4.20 -4.05
CA GLU A 340 -28.32 4.28 -5.38
C GLU A 340 -28.72 5.62 -6.05
N PRO A 341 -27.77 6.38 -6.63
CA PRO A 341 -26.34 6.09 -6.74
C PRO A 341 -25.59 6.08 -5.39
N LEU A 342 -24.44 5.41 -5.34
CA LEU A 342 -23.54 5.42 -4.19
C LEU A 342 -22.92 6.81 -3.99
N GLU A 343 -23.38 7.54 -2.98
CA GLU A 343 -22.95 8.92 -2.74
C GLU A 343 -22.62 9.22 -1.27
N TRP A 344 -21.71 10.18 -1.07
CA TRP A 344 -21.46 10.82 0.20
C TRP A 344 -21.19 12.31 0.02
N SER A 345 -22.03 13.17 0.62
CA SER A 345 -21.96 14.63 0.43
C SER A 345 -21.38 15.37 1.64
N PHE A 346 -20.52 16.34 1.34
CA PHE A 346 -20.00 17.36 2.26
C PHE A 346 -20.62 18.70 1.88
N ILE A 347 -21.53 19.20 2.72
CA ILE A 347 -22.40 20.32 2.40
C ILE A 347 -22.03 21.54 3.26
N ALA A 348 -21.63 22.62 2.60
CA ALA A 348 -21.30 23.88 3.26
C ALA A 348 -22.52 24.53 3.93
N HIS A 349 -22.30 25.18 5.06
CA HIS A 349 -23.27 26.09 5.64
C HIS A 349 -23.48 27.30 4.72
N PRO A 350 -24.72 27.74 4.48
CA PRO A 350 -25.00 28.92 3.66
C PRO A 350 -24.26 30.19 4.13
N LYS A 351 -23.78 30.99 3.18
CA LYS A 351 -23.12 32.28 3.46
C LYS A 351 -24.06 33.30 4.09
N ASN A 352 -23.60 33.97 5.14
CA ASN A 352 -24.28 35.15 5.68
C ASN A 352 -23.80 36.40 4.94
N LEU A 353 -24.61 36.85 3.99
CA LEU A 353 -24.33 38.03 3.16
C LEU A 353 -24.25 39.36 3.94
N MET A 354 -24.52 39.35 5.25
CA MET A 354 -24.39 40.53 6.13
C MET A 354 -23.02 40.61 6.82
N LEU A 355 -22.19 39.58 6.74
CA LEU A 355 -20.83 39.56 7.30
C LEU A 355 -19.82 39.96 6.22
N GLU A 356 -18.81 40.77 6.59
CA GLU A 356 -17.73 41.17 5.69
C GLU A 356 -16.77 40.01 5.37
N GLU A 357 -16.50 39.14 6.35
CA GLU A 357 -15.68 37.94 6.21
C GLU A 357 -16.44 36.72 6.76
N ASP A 358 -16.73 35.76 5.88
CA ASP A 358 -17.45 34.52 6.22
C ASP A 358 -16.96 33.40 5.26
N PRO A 359 -15.72 32.90 5.41
CA PRO A 359 -15.16 31.89 4.52
C PRO A 359 -15.67 30.48 4.83
N ARG A 360 -15.74 29.63 3.80
CA ARG A 360 -15.99 28.19 3.90
C ARG A 360 -14.74 27.43 3.49
N CYS A 361 -14.20 26.68 4.43
CA CYS A 361 -12.98 25.91 4.28
C CYS A 361 -13.23 24.44 4.64
N LEU A 362 -12.86 23.52 3.76
CA LEU A 362 -12.83 22.08 4.02
C LEU A 362 -11.40 21.57 3.88
N VAL A 363 -10.93 20.81 4.86
CA VAL A 363 -9.65 20.09 4.77
C VAL A 363 -9.85 18.61 5.06
N LEU A 364 -9.45 17.77 4.09
CA LEU A 364 -9.32 16.33 4.25
C LEU A 364 -7.85 15.97 4.21
N GLU A 365 -7.35 15.36 5.28
CA GLU A 365 -5.92 15.17 5.51
C GLU A 365 -5.61 13.71 5.91
N GLY A 366 -4.87 12.98 5.07
CA GLY A 366 -4.38 11.64 5.44
C GLY A 366 -5.40 10.50 5.38
N LEU A 367 -6.57 10.70 4.76
CA LEU A 367 -7.72 9.79 4.80
C LEU A 367 -7.80 8.91 3.55
N TRP A 368 -8.08 7.61 3.73
CA TRP A 368 -8.55 6.77 2.63
C TRP A 368 -10.08 6.75 2.67
N ILE A 369 -10.76 7.15 1.59
CA ILE A 369 -12.21 7.24 1.50
C ILE A 369 -12.73 6.28 0.43
N GLY A 370 -13.66 5.41 0.83
CA GLY A 370 -14.41 4.50 -0.03
C GLY A 370 -15.90 4.59 0.25
N ILE A 371 -16.72 4.21 -0.74
CA ILE A 371 -18.17 4.15 -0.62
C ILE A 371 -18.62 2.81 -1.19
N GLU A 372 -19.41 2.05 -0.44
CA GLU A 372 -19.93 0.76 -0.88
C GLU A 372 -21.42 0.60 -0.57
N HIS A 373 -22.07 -0.26 -1.34
CA HIS A 373 -23.44 -0.65 -1.08
C HIS A 373 -23.52 -1.66 0.07
N SER A 374 -24.56 -1.56 0.91
CA SER A 374 -24.82 -2.45 2.04
C SER A 374 -25.16 -3.88 1.61
N ASP A 375 -25.80 -4.05 0.46
CA ASP A 375 -26.00 -5.35 -0.19
C ASP A 375 -24.66 -5.96 -0.64
N PRO A 376 -24.25 -7.13 -0.10
CA PRO A 376 -23.02 -7.79 -0.50
C PRO A 376 -23.01 -8.21 -1.97
N GLU A 377 -24.17 -8.44 -2.61
CA GLU A 377 -24.28 -8.86 -4.01
C GLU A 377 -24.24 -7.70 -5.01
N ASN A 378 -24.28 -6.45 -4.55
CA ASN A 378 -24.22 -5.27 -5.41
C ASN A 378 -22.87 -5.20 -6.17
N THR A 379 -22.93 -4.82 -7.45
CA THR A 379 -21.81 -4.80 -8.40
C THR A 379 -21.47 -3.40 -8.92
N ALA A 380 -21.84 -2.35 -8.18
CA ALA A 380 -21.51 -0.98 -8.53
C ALA A 380 -20.00 -0.79 -8.69
N THR A 381 -19.63 -0.06 -9.74
CA THR A 381 -18.23 0.22 -10.11
C THR A 381 -17.87 1.70 -9.90
N SER A 382 -18.85 2.52 -9.53
CA SER A 382 -18.71 3.96 -9.37
C SER A 382 -19.39 4.44 -8.10
N ALA A 383 -18.78 5.40 -7.44
CA ALA A 383 -19.37 6.15 -6.35
C ALA A 383 -18.95 7.62 -6.42
N THR A 384 -19.67 8.48 -5.70
CA THR A 384 -19.46 9.93 -5.74
C THR A 384 -19.20 10.49 -4.35
N LEU A 385 -18.07 11.17 -4.18
CA LEU A 385 -17.86 12.09 -3.07
C LEU A 385 -18.23 13.49 -3.55
N ALA A 386 -19.35 14.00 -3.06
CA ALA A 386 -19.90 15.27 -3.50
C ALA A 386 -19.49 16.42 -2.57
N ILE A 387 -18.99 17.51 -3.15
CA ILE A 387 -18.75 18.78 -2.46
C ILE A 387 -19.87 19.74 -2.86
N GLU A 388 -20.75 20.07 -1.91
CA GLU A 388 -22.00 20.81 -2.14
C GLU A 388 -21.99 22.17 -1.44
N GLY A 389 -22.61 23.17 -2.07
CA GLY A 389 -22.67 24.53 -1.56
C GLY A 389 -21.53 25.44 -2.02
N VAL A 390 -21.39 26.60 -1.38
CA VAL A 390 -20.43 27.64 -1.77
C VAL A 390 -19.19 27.59 -0.87
N TRP A 391 -18.08 27.12 -1.42
CA TRP A 391 -16.79 26.99 -0.75
C TRP A 391 -15.78 28.02 -1.24
N ASP A 392 -15.04 28.63 -0.31
CA ASP A 392 -13.89 29.47 -0.64
C ASP A 392 -12.64 28.60 -0.86
N ARG A 393 -12.51 27.51 -0.10
CA ARG A 393 -11.36 26.61 -0.23
C ARG A 393 -11.68 25.17 0.15
N VAL A 394 -11.26 24.23 -0.68
CA VAL A 394 -11.28 22.80 -0.37
C VAL A 394 -9.87 22.24 -0.56
N ILE A 395 -9.33 21.59 0.46
CA ILE A 395 -7.98 21.00 0.46
C ILE A 395 -8.09 19.49 0.69
N ILE A 396 -7.54 18.71 -0.23
CA ILE A 396 -7.43 17.25 -0.13
C ILE A 396 -5.96 16.87 -0.20
N ARG A 397 -5.37 16.56 0.96
CA ARG A 397 -3.94 16.31 1.08
C ARG A 397 -3.66 14.94 1.70
N HIS A 398 -2.68 14.23 1.15
CA HIS A 398 -2.29 12.90 1.63
C HIS A 398 -3.48 11.93 1.68
N CYS A 399 -4.48 12.12 0.83
CA CYS A 399 -5.71 11.33 0.83
C CYS A 399 -5.72 10.34 -0.34
N THR A 400 -6.43 9.25 -0.17
CA THR A 400 -6.80 8.34 -1.25
C THR A 400 -8.31 8.32 -1.36
N LEU A 401 -8.87 8.91 -2.42
CA LEU A 401 -10.23 8.57 -2.84
C LEU A 401 -10.12 7.27 -3.63
N ASP A 402 -10.79 6.21 -3.18
CA ASP A 402 -10.54 4.87 -3.69
C ASP A 402 -10.68 4.84 -5.24
N PRO A 403 -9.62 4.51 -5.99
CA PRO A 403 -9.62 4.61 -7.45
C PRO A 403 -10.34 3.43 -8.13
N GLY A 404 -11.02 2.59 -7.34
CA GLY A 404 -11.73 1.40 -7.79
C GLY A 404 -10.82 0.21 -8.10
N GLY A 405 -11.40 -0.85 -8.64
CA GLY A 405 -10.71 -2.09 -8.94
C GLY A 405 -11.56 -3.29 -8.52
N GLU A 406 -10.92 -4.36 -8.07
CA GLU A 406 -11.61 -5.60 -7.69
C GLU A 406 -11.04 -6.14 -6.37
N MET A 407 -11.92 -6.66 -5.53
CA MET A 407 -11.56 -7.43 -4.33
C MET A 407 -10.86 -8.75 -4.72
N ALA A 408 -10.25 -9.41 -3.75
CA ALA A 408 -9.72 -10.75 -3.90
C ALA A 408 -10.85 -11.74 -4.24
N SER A 409 -10.55 -12.66 -5.15
CA SER A 409 -11.48 -13.73 -5.53
C SER A 409 -11.82 -14.63 -4.35
N VAL A 410 -13.12 -14.86 -4.11
CA VAL A 410 -13.61 -15.68 -2.99
C VAL A 410 -13.45 -17.18 -3.21
N ASP A 411 -13.41 -17.64 -4.46
CA ASP A 411 -13.22 -19.03 -4.86
C ASP A 411 -11.84 -19.27 -5.52
N GLY A 412 -11.12 -18.18 -5.84
CA GLY A 412 -9.84 -18.21 -6.52
C GLY A 412 -9.91 -18.47 -8.01
N VAL A 413 -11.12 -18.42 -8.60
CA VAL A 413 -11.36 -18.71 -10.01
C VAL A 413 -12.20 -17.61 -10.66
N SER A 414 -13.25 -17.16 -9.98
CA SER A 414 -14.11 -16.08 -10.42
C SER A 414 -13.47 -14.72 -10.17
N ALA A 415 -13.82 -13.71 -10.99
CA ALA A 415 -13.43 -12.34 -10.72
C ALA A 415 -13.93 -11.88 -9.34
N GLY A 416 -13.17 -11.01 -8.69
CA GLY A 416 -13.56 -10.46 -7.40
C GLY A 416 -14.76 -9.52 -7.52
N LYS A 417 -15.39 -9.22 -6.39
CA LYS A 417 -16.40 -8.16 -6.33
C LYS A 417 -15.76 -6.82 -6.74
N PRO A 418 -16.39 -6.03 -7.62
CA PRO A 418 -15.89 -4.70 -7.95
C PRO A 418 -15.84 -3.78 -6.73
N ILE A 419 -14.80 -2.96 -6.67
CA ILE A 419 -14.67 -1.86 -5.70
C ILE A 419 -15.02 -0.58 -6.45
N PRO A 420 -16.03 0.19 -6.00
CA PRO A 420 -16.42 1.43 -6.65
C PRO A 420 -15.28 2.46 -6.71
N CYS A 421 -15.07 3.05 -7.89
CA CYS A 421 -14.18 4.20 -8.04
C CYS A 421 -14.88 5.47 -7.54
N VAL A 422 -14.26 6.16 -6.58
CA VAL A 422 -14.79 7.39 -5.96
C VAL A 422 -14.44 8.59 -6.83
N THR A 423 -15.45 9.12 -7.51
CA THR A 423 -15.39 10.38 -8.27
C THR A 423 -15.58 11.55 -7.32
N LEU A 424 -14.69 12.55 -7.39
CA LEU A 424 -14.87 13.83 -6.71
C LEU A 424 -15.77 14.71 -7.58
N GLU A 425 -17.00 14.92 -7.15
CA GLU A 425 -17.97 15.74 -7.87
C GLU A 425 -18.19 17.08 -7.15
N ILE A 426 -18.04 18.18 -7.89
CA ILE A 426 -18.36 19.50 -7.38
C ILE A 426 -19.78 19.87 -7.79
N ARG A 427 -20.61 20.17 -6.79
CA ARG A 427 -22.00 20.62 -6.92
C ARG A 427 -22.06 22.04 -6.37
N ASP A 428 -22.50 23.00 -7.18
CA ASP A 428 -22.42 24.46 -6.93
C ASP A 428 -21.02 25.07 -7.14
N PHE A 429 -20.40 25.71 -6.13
CA PHE A 429 -19.25 26.59 -6.37
C PHE A 429 -18.12 26.34 -5.39
N VAL A 430 -16.91 26.16 -5.94
CA VAL A 430 -15.67 26.12 -5.18
C VAL A 430 -14.71 27.15 -5.79
N GLU A 431 -14.28 28.14 -5.02
CA GLU A 431 -13.33 29.15 -5.52
C GLU A 431 -11.96 28.51 -5.79
N GLU A 432 -11.39 27.81 -4.81
CA GLU A 432 -10.09 27.14 -4.93
C GLU A 432 -10.14 25.69 -4.40
N LEU A 433 -9.87 24.71 -5.26
CA LEU A 433 -9.68 23.31 -4.93
C LEU A 433 -8.19 22.96 -5.00
N ILE A 434 -7.61 22.48 -3.89
CA ILE A 434 -6.20 22.12 -3.77
C ILE A 434 -6.08 20.62 -3.47
N ILE A 435 -5.33 19.90 -4.29
CA ILE A 435 -5.06 18.47 -4.13
C ILE A 435 -3.56 18.26 -4.11
N GLU A 436 -3.01 17.73 -3.02
CA GLU A 436 -1.56 17.59 -2.83
C GLU A 436 -1.18 16.22 -2.29
N SER A 437 -0.19 15.58 -2.91
CA SER A 437 0.28 14.24 -2.50
C SER A 437 -0.85 13.21 -2.31
N SER A 438 -1.87 13.26 -3.16
CA SER A 438 -3.09 12.46 -3.04
C SER A 438 -3.29 11.53 -4.24
N ILE A 439 -4.11 10.50 -4.05
CA ILE A 439 -4.64 9.65 -5.12
C ILE A 439 -6.14 9.94 -5.19
N THR A 440 -6.65 10.37 -6.33
CA THR A 440 -8.08 10.64 -6.50
C THR A 440 -8.62 9.90 -7.70
N GLY A 441 -9.91 9.55 -7.65
CA GLY A 441 -10.66 9.23 -8.86
C GLY A 441 -10.83 10.47 -9.76
N PRO A 442 -11.73 10.39 -10.75
CA PRO A 442 -12.08 11.52 -11.60
C PRO A 442 -12.54 12.74 -10.80
N ILE A 443 -12.25 13.94 -11.32
CA ILE A 443 -12.68 15.22 -10.75
C ILE A 443 -13.60 15.88 -11.77
N VAL A 444 -14.86 16.07 -11.42
CA VAL A 444 -15.89 16.54 -12.34
C VAL A 444 -16.78 17.60 -11.71
N GLU A 445 -17.27 18.51 -12.54
CA GLU A 445 -18.38 19.40 -12.18
C GLU A 445 -19.72 18.72 -12.51
N ALA A 446 -20.69 18.82 -11.59
CA ALA A 446 -22.02 18.27 -11.80
C ALA A 446 -22.73 18.92 -13.01
N ALA A 447 -23.42 18.11 -13.82
CA ALA A 447 -24.07 18.55 -15.05
C ALA A 447 -25.54 19.01 -14.86
N THR A 448 -25.98 19.23 -13.62
CA THR A 448 -27.41 19.36 -13.29
C THR A 448 -27.93 20.80 -13.28
N GLY A 449 -28.83 21.12 -14.22
CA GLY A 449 -29.82 22.20 -14.08
C GLY A 449 -29.35 23.65 -14.23
N ASN A 450 -30.19 24.58 -13.76
CA ASN A 450 -30.14 26.03 -14.05
C ASN A 450 -28.95 26.80 -13.42
N ASN A 451 -28.14 26.17 -12.58
CA ASN A 451 -26.99 26.79 -11.92
C ASN A 451 -25.76 25.90 -12.20
N PRO A 452 -24.95 26.19 -13.22
CA PRO A 452 -23.83 25.32 -13.58
C PRO A 452 -22.84 25.28 -12.42
N ALA A 453 -22.52 24.08 -11.95
CA ALA A 453 -21.44 23.92 -11.00
C ALA A 453 -20.15 24.47 -11.61
N THR A 454 -19.34 25.18 -10.83
CA THR A 454 -18.11 25.81 -11.32
C THR A 454 -17.04 25.79 -10.25
N VAL A 455 -15.85 25.34 -10.64
CA VAL A 455 -14.63 25.55 -9.86
C VAL A 455 -13.87 26.73 -10.45
N GLY A 456 -13.49 27.70 -9.62
CA GLY A 456 -12.67 28.84 -10.06
C GLY A 456 -11.27 28.37 -10.46
N LYS A 457 -10.59 27.70 -9.53
CA LYS A 457 -9.23 27.19 -9.72
C LYS A 457 -9.05 25.80 -9.09
N ILE A 458 -8.48 24.87 -9.86
CA ILE A 458 -8.04 23.56 -9.37
C ILE A 458 -6.51 23.54 -9.41
N ILE A 459 -5.87 23.25 -8.28
CA ILE A 459 -4.42 23.09 -8.15
C ILE A 459 -4.15 21.66 -7.71
N ILE A 460 -3.39 20.91 -8.52
CA ILE A 460 -3.02 19.53 -8.23
C ILE A 460 -1.51 19.43 -8.25
N ARG A 461 -0.92 18.91 -7.17
CA ARG A 461 0.53 18.69 -7.06
C ARG A 461 0.87 17.30 -6.54
N ASP A 462 1.94 16.72 -7.07
CA ASP A 462 2.54 15.47 -6.54
C ASP A 462 1.50 14.33 -6.38
N SER A 463 0.50 14.29 -7.27
CA SER A 463 -0.72 13.48 -7.11
C SER A 463 -1.03 12.63 -8.33
N ILE A 464 -1.83 11.59 -8.12
CA ILE A 464 -2.37 10.71 -9.16
C ILE A 464 -3.88 10.97 -9.26
N VAL A 465 -4.37 11.22 -10.47
CA VAL A 465 -5.79 11.53 -10.72
C VAL A 465 -6.32 10.63 -11.82
N GLY A 466 -7.44 9.95 -11.58
CA GLY A 466 -8.17 9.23 -12.61
C GLY A 466 -8.72 7.89 -12.15
N ASN A 467 -9.38 7.20 -13.06
CA ASN A 467 -9.98 5.89 -12.78
C ASN A 467 -9.00 4.78 -13.20
N ALA A 468 -8.63 3.91 -12.26
CA ALA A 468 -7.71 2.82 -12.53
C ALA A 468 -8.28 1.74 -13.48
N ALA A 469 -9.61 1.60 -13.52
CA ALA A 469 -10.31 0.58 -14.29
C ALA A 469 -10.76 1.06 -15.68
N GLU A 470 -10.98 2.36 -15.88
CA GLU A 470 -11.50 2.93 -17.13
C GLU A 470 -10.77 4.22 -17.52
N TYR A 471 -10.22 4.26 -18.75
CA TYR A 471 -9.59 5.45 -19.32
C TYR A 471 -10.63 6.43 -19.85
N GLY A 472 -11.44 6.96 -18.94
CA GLY A 472 -12.49 7.94 -19.20
C GLY A 472 -12.02 9.38 -18.99
N ILE A 473 -12.95 10.25 -18.62
CA ILE A 473 -12.66 11.61 -18.18
C ILE A 473 -11.98 11.53 -16.80
N ALA A 474 -10.82 12.16 -16.66
CA ALA A 474 -10.12 12.28 -15.39
C ALA A 474 -10.37 13.65 -14.75
N ILE A 475 -10.41 14.72 -15.55
CA ILE A 475 -10.69 16.08 -15.11
C ILE A 475 -11.67 16.71 -16.10
N ASN A 476 -12.79 17.23 -15.59
CA ASN A 476 -13.76 17.97 -16.41
C ASN A 476 -14.27 19.21 -15.68
N THR A 477 -13.83 20.37 -16.18
CA THR A 477 -14.24 21.70 -15.71
C THR A 477 -14.70 22.53 -16.91
N GLN A 478 -15.79 23.29 -16.77
CA GLN A 478 -16.32 24.13 -17.84
C GLN A 478 -15.59 25.46 -17.96
N LEU A 479 -15.37 26.15 -16.84
CA LEU A 479 -14.82 27.51 -16.79
C LEU A 479 -13.52 27.63 -15.99
N GLY A 480 -13.20 26.61 -15.19
CA GLY A 480 -12.08 26.61 -14.26
C GLY A 480 -10.70 26.65 -14.89
N THR A 481 -9.74 27.19 -14.12
CA THR A 481 -8.31 27.06 -14.41
C THR A 481 -7.76 25.84 -13.71
N VAL A 482 -7.07 24.96 -14.43
CA VAL A 482 -6.41 23.77 -13.87
C VAL A 482 -4.90 23.96 -13.88
N GLU A 483 -4.27 23.83 -12.72
CA GLU A 483 -2.82 23.81 -12.53
C GLU A 483 -2.37 22.40 -12.12
N LEU A 484 -1.47 21.80 -12.89
CA LEU A 484 -0.91 20.47 -12.65
C LEU A 484 0.61 20.59 -12.51
N GLU A 485 1.16 20.09 -11.42
CA GLU A 485 2.60 20.12 -11.15
C GLU A 485 3.06 18.76 -10.61
N ARG A 486 3.91 18.05 -11.36
CA ARG A 486 4.35 16.69 -11.00
C ARG A 486 3.15 15.77 -10.74
N CYS A 487 2.23 15.67 -11.71
CA CYS A 487 1.03 14.85 -11.59
C CYS A 487 1.03 13.68 -12.57
N THR A 488 0.39 12.57 -12.21
CA THR A 488 0.02 11.51 -13.16
C THR A 488 -1.49 11.52 -13.34
N VAL A 489 -1.97 11.97 -14.49
CA VAL A 489 -3.40 12.02 -14.84
C VAL A 489 -3.74 10.87 -15.77
N VAL A 490 -4.66 10.02 -15.37
CA VAL A 490 -5.07 8.81 -16.08
C VAL A 490 -6.45 9.03 -16.67
N GLY A 491 -6.47 9.58 -17.89
CA GLY A 491 -7.70 9.86 -18.62
C GLY A 491 -7.69 11.24 -19.28
N HIS A 492 -8.85 11.62 -19.79
CA HIS A 492 -9.04 12.87 -20.54
C HIS A 492 -9.10 14.09 -19.63
N VAL A 493 -8.56 15.21 -20.11
CA VAL A 493 -8.61 16.51 -19.43
C VAL A 493 -9.42 17.48 -20.26
N VAL A 494 -10.50 17.98 -19.69
CA VAL A 494 -11.35 19.05 -20.24
C VAL A 494 -11.29 20.22 -19.27
N ALA A 495 -10.80 21.37 -19.73
CA ALA A 495 -10.70 22.57 -18.91
C ALA A 495 -10.72 23.84 -19.75
N ASN A 496 -11.03 24.97 -19.12
CA ASN A 496 -10.98 26.25 -19.82
C ASN A 496 -9.52 26.69 -20.03
N ARG A 497 -8.73 26.69 -18.95
CA ARG A 497 -7.30 27.01 -18.95
C ARG A 497 -6.51 25.89 -18.28
N LEU A 498 -5.31 25.63 -18.80
CA LEU A 498 -4.41 24.62 -18.27
C LEU A 498 -3.00 25.19 -18.10
N TYR A 499 -2.42 24.99 -16.92
CA TYR A 499 -1.00 25.14 -16.64
C TYR A 499 -0.46 23.78 -16.18
N ALA A 500 0.30 23.09 -17.02
CA ALA A 500 0.88 21.80 -16.70
C ALA A 500 2.41 21.85 -16.75
N SER A 501 3.05 21.38 -15.68
CA SER A 501 4.50 21.23 -15.55
C SER A 501 4.84 19.83 -15.04
N ASP A 502 5.86 19.21 -15.62
CA ASP A 502 6.43 17.93 -15.14
C ASP A 502 5.39 16.81 -15.00
N THR A 503 4.34 16.87 -15.83
CA THR A 503 3.12 16.09 -15.65
C THR A 503 2.99 15.01 -16.73
N PHE A 504 2.54 13.83 -16.32
CA PHE A 504 2.19 12.74 -17.22
C PHE A 504 0.67 12.69 -17.40
N ILE A 505 0.16 12.91 -18.61
CA ILE A 505 -1.27 12.79 -18.92
C ILE A 505 -1.49 11.61 -19.87
N ALA A 506 -2.06 10.52 -19.35
CA ALA A 506 -2.40 9.31 -20.08
C ALA A 506 -3.73 9.44 -20.86
N GLY A 507 -3.97 10.60 -21.49
CA GLY A 507 -5.22 10.86 -22.21
C GLY A 507 -5.17 12.13 -23.06
N THR A 508 -6.29 12.42 -23.73
CA THR A 508 -6.43 13.57 -24.63
C THR A 508 -6.89 14.82 -23.90
N GLY A 509 -6.52 15.98 -24.44
CA GLY A 509 -6.89 17.29 -23.90
C GLY A 509 -7.94 17.98 -24.75
N GLN A 510 -8.87 18.65 -24.09
CA GLN A 510 -9.79 19.61 -24.70
C GLN A 510 -9.74 20.93 -23.92
N ILE A 511 -8.74 21.76 -24.26
CA ILE A 511 -8.56 23.08 -23.65
C ILE A 511 -9.16 24.16 -24.55
N THR A 512 -9.99 25.07 -23.99
CA THR A 512 -10.67 26.11 -24.76
C THR A 512 -9.83 27.38 -24.92
N ASP A 513 -9.19 27.89 -23.85
CA ASP A 513 -8.29 29.04 -23.90
C ASP A 513 -6.83 28.58 -24.08
N LEU A 514 -6.43 28.46 -25.34
CA LEU A 514 -5.07 28.06 -25.73
C LEU A 514 -4.04 29.21 -25.64
N GLN A 515 -4.50 30.46 -25.46
CA GLN A 515 -3.62 31.63 -25.44
C GLN A 515 -3.11 31.95 -24.03
N HIS A 516 -3.90 31.64 -23.00
CA HIS A 516 -3.59 31.89 -21.60
C HIS A 516 -3.47 30.58 -20.81
N GLY A 517 -2.54 29.73 -21.25
CA GLY A 517 -2.18 28.48 -20.60
C GLY A 517 -0.72 28.09 -20.88
N CYS A 518 -0.22 27.10 -20.18
CA CYS A 518 1.14 26.58 -20.33
C CYS A 518 1.10 25.05 -20.33
N PHE A 519 1.81 24.43 -21.28
CA PHE A 519 2.03 22.99 -21.27
C PHE A 519 3.53 22.76 -21.44
N ARG A 520 4.25 22.48 -20.36
CA ARG A 520 5.71 22.42 -20.36
C ARG A 520 6.25 21.16 -19.67
N PHE A 521 7.38 20.64 -20.13
CA PHE A 521 8.06 19.49 -19.52
C PHE A 521 7.12 18.31 -19.23
N SER A 522 6.11 18.12 -20.08
CA SER A 522 4.98 17.22 -19.81
C SER A 522 4.74 16.28 -20.98
N THR A 523 4.00 15.21 -20.74
CA THR A 523 3.60 14.25 -21.78
C THR A 523 2.09 14.10 -21.84
N ALA A 524 1.56 13.92 -23.05
CA ALA A 524 0.12 13.71 -23.26
C ALA A 524 -0.19 12.92 -24.53
N ILE A 525 -1.45 12.49 -24.68
CA ILE A 525 -1.96 12.00 -25.97
C ILE A 525 -2.44 13.18 -26.83
N GLN A 526 -2.36 13.02 -28.15
CA GLN A 526 -2.80 14.01 -29.14
C GLN A 526 -4.19 14.57 -28.81
N GLY A 527 -4.29 15.89 -28.71
CA GLY A 527 -5.48 16.62 -28.31
C GLY A 527 -5.32 18.13 -28.54
N LYS A 528 -6.26 18.92 -28.03
CA LYS A 528 -6.19 20.38 -28.02
C LYS A 528 -5.51 20.85 -26.74
N TRP A 529 -4.20 21.10 -26.83
CA TRP A 529 -3.36 21.55 -25.72
C TRP A 529 -2.87 22.98 -25.97
N PRO A 530 -2.58 23.77 -24.91
CA PRO A 530 -1.77 24.99 -25.02
C PRO A 530 -0.43 24.68 -25.73
N HIS A 531 0.24 25.72 -26.23
CA HIS A 531 1.48 25.51 -26.99
C HIS A 531 2.51 24.71 -26.16
N PRO A 532 2.92 23.50 -26.60
CA PRO A 532 3.80 22.65 -25.83
C PRO A 532 5.24 23.17 -25.86
N PHE A 533 5.88 23.27 -24.69
CA PHE A 533 7.29 23.61 -24.54
C PHE A 533 8.05 22.43 -23.92
N GLU A 534 9.08 21.93 -24.60
CA GLU A 534 9.87 20.76 -24.13
C GLU A 534 8.99 19.60 -23.65
N SER A 535 7.91 19.33 -24.39
CA SER A 535 6.87 18.38 -24.04
C SER A 535 6.66 17.37 -25.16
N HIS A 536 6.23 16.16 -24.80
CA HIS A 536 6.13 15.02 -25.71
C HIS A 536 4.66 14.61 -25.91
N ILE A 537 4.16 14.72 -27.14
CA ILE A 537 2.79 14.36 -27.49
C ILE A 537 2.79 13.06 -28.30
N TYR A 538 2.07 12.06 -27.80
CA TYR A 538 1.96 10.74 -28.41
C TYR A 538 0.64 10.57 -29.19
N PRO A 539 0.61 9.76 -30.26
CA PRO A 539 -0.58 9.63 -31.11
C PRO A 539 -1.75 8.92 -30.42
N SER A 540 -1.47 8.00 -29.49
CA SER A 540 -2.49 7.20 -28.81
C SER A 540 -1.96 6.61 -27.50
N PHE A 541 -2.87 6.27 -26.59
CA PHE A 541 -2.52 5.61 -25.33
C PHE A 541 -1.69 4.35 -25.52
N SER A 542 -1.93 3.58 -26.59
CA SER A 542 -1.16 2.39 -26.91
C SER A 542 0.36 2.62 -27.03
N ALA A 543 0.80 3.84 -27.37
CA ALA A 543 2.22 4.18 -27.45
C ALA A 543 2.89 4.32 -26.06
N ILE A 544 2.10 4.60 -25.03
CA ILE A 544 2.58 4.84 -23.66
C ILE A 544 1.98 3.86 -22.62
N ARG A 545 1.17 2.88 -23.04
CA ARG A 545 0.50 1.92 -22.15
C ARG A 545 1.45 1.10 -21.26
N ASN A 546 2.68 0.86 -21.72
CA ASN A 546 3.70 0.10 -20.98
C ASN A 546 4.63 1.01 -20.15
N CYS A 547 4.27 2.28 -19.96
CA CYS A 547 5.09 3.22 -19.21
C CYS A 547 5.01 3.01 -17.69
N PHE A 548 4.05 2.24 -17.18
CA PHE A 548 3.87 2.04 -15.75
C PHE A 548 4.25 0.62 -15.32
N VAL A 549 4.76 0.47 -14.09
CA VAL A 549 5.02 -0.82 -13.45
C VAL A 549 3.70 -1.56 -13.20
N SER A 550 2.70 -0.85 -12.65
CA SER A 550 1.32 -1.35 -12.53
C SER A 550 0.31 -0.21 -12.62
N SER A 551 -0.89 -0.51 -13.11
CA SER A 551 -2.07 0.37 -13.05
C SER A 551 -3.11 -0.09 -12.03
N ARG A 552 -2.83 -1.18 -11.29
CA ARG A 552 -3.74 -1.73 -10.28
C ARG A 552 -3.44 -1.13 -8.91
N PHE A 553 -4.42 -0.48 -8.31
CA PHE A 553 -4.26 0.06 -6.96
C PHE A 553 -4.07 -1.08 -5.95
N GLY A 554 -3.13 -0.92 -5.03
CA GLY A 554 -2.67 -1.97 -4.13
C GLY A 554 -1.38 -2.66 -4.58
N ASP A 555 -1.01 -2.58 -5.87
CA ASP A 555 0.31 -3.02 -6.30
C ASP A 555 1.38 -2.01 -5.85
N PRO A 556 2.55 -2.47 -5.37
CA PRO A 556 3.57 -1.57 -4.84
C PRO A 556 4.03 -0.49 -5.83
N GLY A 557 4.13 -0.84 -7.12
CA GLY A 557 4.52 0.07 -8.20
C GLY A 557 3.37 0.85 -8.86
N TYR A 558 2.27 1.11 -8.15
CA TYR A 558 1.09 1.79 -8.69
C TYR A 558 1.46 3.13 -9.37
N TYR A 559 1.28 3.20 -10.69
CA TYR A 559 1.65 4.30 -11.59
C TYR A 559 3.11 4.78 -11.49
N GLN A 560 4.01 3.99 -10.91
CA GLN A 560 5.44 4.23 -11.00
C GLN A 560 5.90 4.01 -12.44
N LEU A 561 6.80 4.85 -12.97
CA LEU A 561 7.31 4.61 -14.31
C LEU A 561 8.14 3.33 -14.37
N SER A 562 7.82 2.50 -15.36
CA SER A 562 8.58 1.30 -15.72
C SER A 562 9.87 1.67 -16.45
N GLU A 563 10.87 0.80 -16.40
CA GLU A 563 12.12 0.95 -17.17
C GLU A 563 11.89 0.92 -18.68
N LEU A 564 10.77 0.32 -19.12
CA LEU A 564 10.33 0.29 -20.52
C LEU A 564 9.75 1.63 -21.00
N CYS A 565 9.50 2.58 -20.08
CA CYS A 565 9.04 3.90 -20.43
C CYS A 565 10.08 4.65 -21.28
N PRO A 566 9.68 5.35 -22.36
CA PRO A 566 10.59 6.13 -23.20
C PRO A 566 11.44 7.09 -22.36
N THR A 567 12.71 7.25 -22.76
CA THR A 567 13.66 8.10 -22.03
C THR A 567 13.20 9.56 -21.99
N GLU A 568 12.49 10.01 -23.02
CA GLU A 568 11.86 11.31 -23.13
C GLU A 568 10.86 11.58 -22.00
N ILE A 569 10.21 10.55 -21.45
CA ILE A 569 9.31 10.69 -20.30
C ILE A 569 10.10 10.48 -19.00
N ARG A 570 10.98 9.48 -18.95
CA ARG A 570 11.80 9.20 -17.77
C ARG A 570 12.79 10.31 -17.43
N ARG A 571 13.10 11.23 -18.35
CA ARG A 571 14.08 12.32 -18.15
C ARG A 571 13.61 13.68 -18.66
N GLY A 572 12.37 13.80 -19.12
CA GLY A 572 11.90 15.02 -19.77
C GLY A 572 11.28 16.06 -18.85
N ALA A 573 11.30 15.84 -17.52
CA ALA A 573 10.94 16.89 -16.58
C ALA A 573 11.98 18.03 -16.59
N GLU A 574 11.61 19.21 -16.10
CA GLU A 574 12.45 20.42 -16.03
C GLU A 574 13.78 20.18 -15.30
N ASN A 575 13.74 19.35 -14.27
CA ASN A 575 14.90 18.95 -13.47
C ASN A 575 15.67 17.75 -14.05
N HIS A 576 15.37 17.32 -15.28
CA HIS A 576 15.86 16.11 -15.94
C HIS A 576 15.50 14.79 -15.22
N SER A 577 14.55 14.84 -14.29
CA SER A 577 13.93 13.66 -13.66
C SER A 577 12.77 13.14 -14.51
N GLU A 578 12.04 12.17 -13.97
CA GLU A 578 10.85 11.61 -14.60
C GLU A 578 9.66 12.57 -14.55
N MET A 579 8.85 12.60 -15.62
CA MET A 579 7.54 13.25 -15.58
C MET A 579 6.56 12.43 -14.73
N GLY A 580 5.65 13.10 -14.02
CA GLY A 580 4.58 12.44 -13.26
C GLY A 580 4.68 12.61 -11.74
N ALA A 581 3.78 11.93 -11.03
CA ALA A 581 3.64 11.99 -9.56
C ALA A 581 4.91 11.66 -8.78
N PHE A 582 5.81 10.87 -9.36
CA PHE A 582 7.03 10.40 -8.72
C PHE A 582 8.26 11.26 -9.05
N ASN A 583 8.12 12.37 -9.78
CA ASN A 583 9.23 13.28 -10.15
C ASN A 583 10.14 13.62 -8.94
N LYS A 584 9.54 13.87 -7.77
CA LYS A 584 10.21 14.21 -6.49
C LYS A 584 11.17 13.14 -5.97
N LEU A 585 11.09 11.91 -6.49
CA LEU A 585 12.01 10.84 -6.12
C LEU A 585 13.39 11.01 -6.73
N PHE A 586 13.54 11.84 -7.78
CA PHE A 586 14.78 12.04 -8.53
C PHE A 586 15.40 10.71 -8.96
N ASP A 587 14.55 9.76 -9.35
CA ASP A 587 14.98 8.39 -9.60
C ASP A 587 16.06 8.27 -10.70
N PRO A 588 15.91 8.89 -11.88
CA PRO A 588 16.91 8.86 -12.93
C PRO A 588 18.24 9.47 -12.49
N ILE A 589 18.19 10.57 -11.73
CA ILE A 589 19.37 11.27 -11.23
C ILE A 589 20.14 10.39 -10.25
N LYS A 590 19.43 9.78 -9.27
CA LYS A 590 20.03 8.83 -8.33
C LYS A 590 20.66 7.63 -9.02
N ARG A 591 20.07 7.16 -10.13
CA ARG A 591 20.63 6.06 -10.94
C ARG A 591 21.92 6.49 -11.65
N ASP A 592 21.98 7.70 -12.18
CA ASP A 592 23.19 8.22 -12.83
C ASP A 592 24.33 8.47 -11.83
N ASP A 593 24.01 9.01 -10.66
CA ASP A 593 24.97 9.16 -9.58
C ASP A 593 25.54 7.81 -9.15
N LEU A 594 24.67 6.80 -9.01
CA LEU A 594 25.08 5.44 -8.68
C LEU A 594 25.99 4.85 -9.77
N ARG A 595 25.63 4.97 -11.04
CA ARG A 595 26.46 4.51 -12.17
C ARG A 595 27.81 5.21 -12.21
N THR A 596 27.82 6.53 -12.06
CA THR A 596 29.06 7.32 -12.02
C THR A 596 29.97 6.85 -10.88
N LYS A 597 29.40 6.54 -9.72
CA LYS A 597 30.16 6.00 -8.59
C LYS A 597 30.66 4.58 -8.86
N ILE A 598 29.87 3.73 -9.49
CA ILE A 598 30.29 2.40 -9.88
C ILE A 598 31.47 2.49 -10.86
N ASP A 599 31.36 3.31 -11.90
CA ASP A 599 32.41 3.51 -12.92
C ASP A 599 33.72 4.03 -12.30
N GLU A 600 33.65 4.87 -11.27
CA GLU A 600 34.82 5.40 -10.56
C GLU A 600 35.61 4.31 -9.81
N PHE A 601 34.92 3.32 -9.24
CA PHE A 601 35.53 2.30 -8.37
C PHE A 601 35.63 0.91 -9.00
N MET A 602 34.99 0.68 -10.15
CA MET A 602 35.01 -0.61 -10.83
C MET A 602 36.37 -0.86 -11.50
N PRO A 603 36.97 -2.06 -11.32
CA PRO A 603 38.13 -2.47 -12.09
C PRO A 603 37.93 -2.39 -13.60
N PHE A 604 39.01 -2.07 -14.32
CA PHE A 604 39.03 -2.07 -15.79
C PHE A 604 38.59 -3.45 -16.35
N ASP A 605 37.81 -3.45 -17.43
CA ASP A 605 37.24 -4.62 -18.13
C ASP A 605 36.04 -5.34 -17.45
N LEU A 606 35.51 -4.83 -16.35
CA LEU A 606 34.23 -5.32 -15.78
C LEU A 606 33.03 -4.59 -16.40
N ILE A 607 31.90 -5.30 -16.47
CA ILE A 607 30.60 -4.77 -16.89
C ILE A 607 29.66 -4.79 -15.69
N ASP A 608 29.06 -3.66 -15.31
CA ASP A 608 27.96 -3.65 -14.36
C ASP A 608 26.65 -4.09 -15.01
N GLN A 609 25.82 -4.75 -14.21
CA GLN A 609 24.41 -4.91 -14.47
C GLN A 609 23.65 -4.37 -13.26
N LEU A 610 22.89 -3.30 -13.46
CA LEU A 610 22.05 -2.71 -12.43
C LEU A 610 20.65 -3.33 -12.51
N ASP A 611 20.29 -4.11 -11.49
CA ASP A 611 18.98 -4.77 -11.39
C ASP A 611 18.15 -4.08 -10.30
N ILE A 612 16.98 -3.55 -10.67
CA ILE A 612 16.08 -2.90 -9.73
C ILE A 612 15.05 -3.92 -9.22
N GLU A 613 15.09 -4.18 -7.93
CA GLU A 613 14.24 -5.15 -7.26
C GLU A 613 13.06 -4.37 -6.65
N ASN A 614 11.92 -4.36 -7.35
CA ASN A 614 10.67 -3.70 -6.93
C ASN A 614 9.66 -4.70 -6.38
#